data_AF-A0A951QQI8-F1
#
_entry.id   AF-A0A951QQI8-F1
#
_cell.length_a   1.000
_cell.length_b   1.000
_cell.length_c   1.000
_cell.angle_alpha   90.00
_cell.angle_beta   90.00
_cell.angle_gamma   90.00
#
_symmetry.space_group_name_H-M   'P 1'
#
loop_
_entity.id
_entity.type
_entity.pdbx_description
1 polymer ?
#
loop_
_entity_poly.entity_id
_entity_poly.type
_entity_poly.pdbx_seq_one_letter_code
_entity_poly.pdbx_strand_id
1 'polypeptide(L)' 'MDDDLRPEYDFTQLPVVARGQGRKRSILTVQLDPDVAEIFPDSGAVNEGLRLLVRLIQQAPSQPGTQSVIASKEQS' A
#
# COMPACT_ATOMS: atom_id res chain seq x y z
N MET A 1 -27.33 -33.44 30.01
CA MET A 1 -27.30 -32.05 29.51
C MET A 1 -26.28 -32.09 28.40
N ASP A 2 -26.73 -32.59 27.27
CA ASP A 2 -25.91 -32.96 26.14
C ASP A 2 -25.96 -31.75 25.22
N ASP A 3 -24.99 -30.87 25.39
CA ASP A 3 -24.79 -29.69 24.55
C ASP A 3 -24.06 -30.15 23.28
N ASP A 4 -24.74 -30.98 22.49
CA ASP A 4 -24.24 -31.46 21.19
C ASP A 4 -24.30 -30.29 20.21
N LEU A 5 -23.18 -29.57 20.09
CA LEU A 5 -23.00 -28.61 19.01
C LEU A 5 -23.24 -29.32 17.68
N ARG A 6 -24.15 -28.75 16.89
CA ARG A 6 -24.40 -29.21 15.52
C ARG A 6 -23.09 -29.13 14.71
N PRO A 7 -22.83 -30.06 13.78
CA PRO A 7 -21.55 -30.17 13.07
C PRO A 7 -21.16 -28.90 12.30
N GLU A 8 -22.12 -28.05 11.95
CA GLU A 8 -21.89 -26.75 11.30
C GLU A 8 -21.27 -25.70 12.25
N TYR A 9 -21.29 -25.95 13.55
CA TYR A 9 -20.72 -25.10 14.60
C TYR A 9 -19.48 -25.74 15.23
N ASP A 10 -18.69 -26.49 14.45
CA ASP A 10 -17.36 -26.93 14.87
C ASP A 10 -16.39 -25.73 14.87
N PHE A 11 -16.29 -25.07 16.01
CA PHE A 11 -15.40 -23.94 16.22
C PHE A 11 -13.92 -24.34 16.27
N THR A 12 -13.57 -25.64 16.27
CA THR A 12 -12.16 -26.11 16.32
C THR A 12 -11.41 -25.84 15.01
N GLN A 13 -12.12 -25.67 13.90
CA GLN A 13 -11.53 -25.37 12.58
C GLN A 13 -11.45 -23.88 12.27
N LEU A 14 -11.91 -23.00 13.17
CA LEU A 14 -11.87 -21.57 12.91
C LEU A 14 -10.43 -21.04 13.09
N PRO A 15 -9.86 -20.38 12.07
CA PRO A 15 -8.56 -19.73 12.21
C PRO A 15 -8.67 -18.63 13.26
N VAL A 16 -7.97 -18.81 14.39
CA VAL A 16 -7.88 -17.81 15.46
C VAL A 16 -7.12 -16.60 14.93
N VAL A 17 -7.86 -15.64 14.38
CA VAL A 17 -7.35 -14.35 13.96
C VAL A 17 -7.38 -13.39 15.14
N ALA A 18 -6.20 -13.00 15.64
CA ALA A 18 -6.08 -12.03 16.71
C ALA A 18 -6.76 -10.70 16.33
N ARG A 19 -7.94 -10.45 16.90
CA ARG A 19 -8.67 -9.17 16.81
C ARG A 19 -8.29 -8.34 18.04
N GLY A 20 -7.10 -7.72 18.03
CA GLY A 20 -6.61 -6.92 19.16
C GLY A 20 -5.47 -5.98 18.80
N GLN A 21 -5.10 -5.10 19.74
CA GLN A 21 -3.93 -4.22 19.62
C GLN A 21 -2.66 -5.07 19.54
N GLY A 22 -1.99 -5.04 18.39
CA GLY A 22 -0.93 -6.00 18.03
C GLY A 22 -1.00 -6.48 16.58
N ARG A 23 -2.00 -6.05 15.80
CA ARG A 23 -1.98 -6.22 14.35
C ARG A 23 -0.64 -5.72 13.81
N LYS A 24 0.10 -6.59 13.12
CA LYS A 24 1.18 -6.16 12.23
C LYS A 24 0.55 -5.15 11.27
N ARG A 25 1.11 -3.93 11.19
CA ARG A 25 0.64 -2.91 10.25
C ARG A 25 0.48 -3.58 8.89
N SER A 26 -0.67 -3.37 8.25
CA SER A 26 -0.90 -3.82 6.89
C SER A 26 0.27 -3.33 6.04
N ILE A 27 1.06 -4.26 5.54
CA ILE A 27 2.09 -3.95 4.56
C ILE A 27 1.37 -3.53 3.28
N LEU A 28 1.64 -2.31 2.80
CA LEU A 28 1.16 -1.88 1.49
C LEU A 28 1.99 -2.62 0.44
N THR A 29 1.37 -3.59 -0.23
CA THR A 29 2.00 -4.32 -1.33
C THR A 29 1.82 -3.53 -2.61
N VAL A 30 2.93 -3.23 -3.28
CA VAL A 30 2.97 -2.58 -4.59
C VAL A 30 3.61 -3.56 -5.56
N GLN A 31 2.96 -3.78 -6.70
CA GLN A 31 3.53 -4.57 -7.78
C GLN A 31 4.51 -3.70 -8.57
N LEU A 32 5.73 -4.22 -8.78
CA LEU A 32 6.73 -3.61 -9.63
C LEU A 32 6.69 -4.28 -11.00
N ASP A 33 7.03 -3.52 -12.04
CA ASP A 33 7.27 -4.09 -13.37
C ASP A 33 8.54 -4.97 -13.36
N PRO A 34 8.64 -5.98 -14.25
CA PRO A 34 9.71 -6.98 -14.23
C PRO A 34 11.10 -6.38 -14.44
N ASP A 35 11.22 -5.35 -15.28
CA ASP A 35 12.47 -4.61 -15.51
C ASP A 35 12.95 -3.89 -14.24
N VAL A 36 12.03 -3.29 -13.49
CA VAL A 36 12.35 -2.62 -12.22
C VAL A 36 12.73 -3.63 -11.14
N ALA A 37 12.05 -4.78 -11.10
CA ALA A 37 12.36 -5.85 -10.15
C ALA A 37 13.72 -6.52 -10.42
N GLU A 38 14.16 -6.59 -11.68
CA GLU A 38 15.50 -7.06 -12.05
C GLU A 38 16.60 -6.10 -11.56
N ILE A 39 16.33 -4.79 -11.60
CA ILE A 39 17.29 -3.75 -11.17
C ILE A 39 17.31 -3.62 -9.64
N PHE A 40 16.15 -3.76 -8.97
CA PHE A 40 16.00 -3.59 -7.53
C PHE A 40 15.60 -4.90 -6.84
N PRO A 41 16.57 -5.63 -6.27
CA PRO A 41 16.33 -6.97 -5.72
C PRO A 41 15.60 -6.98 -4.36
N ASP A 42 15.49 -5.84 -3.67
CA ASP A 42 14.82 -5.74 -2.37
C ASP A 42 14.01 -4.45 -2.22
N SER A 43 13.00 -4.52 -1.34
CA SER A 43 12.13 -3.39 -1.00
C SER A 43 12.91 -2.20 -0.43
N GLY A 44 13.98 -2.44 0.31
CA GLY A 44 14.89 -1.41 0.82
C GLY A 44 15.58 -0.62 -0.29
N ALA A 45 16.06 -1.31 -1.34
CA ALA A 45 16.73 -0.65 -2.46
C ALA A 45 15.77 0.27 -3.24
N VAL A 46 14.53 -0.19 -3.47
CA VAL A 46 13.46 0.63 -4.06
C VAL A 46 13.17 1.86 -3.21
N ASN A 47 13.01 1.67 -1.89
CA ASN A 47 12.69 2.75 -0.98
C ASN A 47 13.79 3.81 -0.91
N GLU A 48 15.06 3.41 -0.90
CA GLU A 48 16.17 4.36 -0.94
C GLU A 48 16.23 5.12 -2.27
N GLY A 49 16.03 4.45 -3.40
CA GLY A 49 15.95 5.09 -4.72
C GLY A 49 14.83 6.16 -4.78
N LEU A 50 13.62 5.80 -4.33
CA LEU A 50 12.49 6.73 -4.27
C LEU A 50 12.75 7.91 -3.32
N ARG A 51 13.40 7.68 -2.18
CA ARG A 51 13.78 8.77 -1.25
C ARG A 51 14.78 9.73 -1.88
N LEU A 52 15.76 9.23 -2.62
CA LEU A 52 16.72 10.07 -3.35
C LEU A 52 15.99 10.92 -4.40
N LEU A 53 15.11 10.31 -5.20
CA LEU A 53 14.30 11.03 -6.18
C LEU A 53 13.47 12.14 -5.52
N VAL A 54 12.82 11.84 -4.40
CA VAL A 54 12.03 12.82 -3.63
C VAL A 54 12.89 13.97 -3.11
N ARG A 55 14.14 13.72 -2.67
CA ARG A 55 15.08 14.77 -2.24
C ARG A 55 15.49 15.65 -3.42
N LEU A 56 15.79 15.05 -4.58
CA LEU A 56 16.15 15.78 -5.79
C LEU A 56 15.00 16.67 -6.27
N ILE A 57 13.76 16.15 -6.26
CA ILE A 57 12.57 16.93 -6.64
C ILE A 57 12.33 18.09 -5.66
N GLN A 58 12.54 17.89 -4.35
CA GLN A 58 12.40 18.96 -3.35
C GLN A 58 13.49 20.04 -3.44
N GLN A 59 14.66 19.68 -3.93
CA GLN A 59 15.79 20.61 -4.11
C GLN A 59 15.75 21.32 -5.46
N ALA A 60 15.02 20.78 -6.44
CA ALA A 60 14.72 21.48 -7.67
C ALA A 60 13.84 22.70 -7.32
N PRO A 61 14.16 23.92 -7.81
CA PRO A 61 13.30 25.07 -7.61
C PRO A 61 11.93 24.74 -8.19
N SER A 62 10.92 24.79 -7.32
CA SER A 62 9.52 24.52 -7.61
C SER A 62 9.13 25.08 -8.98
N GLN A 63 8.81 24.19 -9.92
CA GLN A 63 7.89 24.55 -10.99
C GLN A 63 6.50 24.09 -10.52
N PRO A 64 5.68 24.96 -9.91
CA PRO A 64 4.27 24.68 -9.71
C PRO A 64 3.59 24.83 -11.07
N GLY A 65 3.27 23.72 -11.73
CA GLY A 65 2.84 23.81 -13.12
C GLY A 65 2.05 22.65 -13.69
N THR A 66 1.21 21.96 -12.92
CA THR A 66 0.11 21.15 -13.51
C THR A 66 -1.09 21.00 -12.57
N GLN A 67 -1.67 22.13 -12.13
CA GLN A 67 -3.07 22.18 -11.69
C GLN A 67 -3.72 23.47 -12.22
N SER A 68 -3.77 23.66 -13.54
CA SER A 68 -4.65 24.67 -14.15
C SER A 68 -4.88 24.38 -15.63
N VAL A 69 -5.59 23.30 -15.95
CA VAL A 69 -6.17 23.08 -17.29
C VAL A 69 -7.50 22.33 -17.19
N ILE A 70 -8.40 22.69 -16.25
CA ILE A 70 -9.80 22.21 -16.31
C ILE A 70 -10.88 23.24 -15.92
N ALA A 71 -10.54 24.47 -15.51
CA ALA A 71 -11.54 25.46 -15.05
C ALA A 71 -11.84 26.62 -16.02
N SER A 72 -11.42 26.54 -17.28
CA SER A 72 -11.72 27.56 -18.30
C SER A 72 -12.43 26.96 -19.51
N LYS A 73 -13.61 26.39 -19.27
CA LYS A 73 -14.62 26.20 -20.32
C LYS A 73 -16.02 26.43 -19.75
N GLU A 74 -16.23 27.61 -19.19
CA GLU A 74 -17.56 28.13 -18.92
C GLU A 74 -17.52 29.65 -19.13
N GLN A 75 -17.34 30.07 -20.39
CA GLN A 75 -17.69 31.38 -20.91
C GLN A 75 -17.30 31.44 -22.40
N SER A 76 -18.17 30.87 -23.26
CA SER A 76 -18.52 31.44 -24.56
C SER A 76 -19.75 30.74 -25.12
#